data_AF-A0A0D7E0J7-F1
#
_entry.id   AF-A0A0D7E0J7-F1
#
_cell.length_a   1.000
_cell.length_b   1.000
_cell.length_c   1.000
_cell.angle_alpha   90.00
_cell.angle_beta   90.00
_cell.angle_gamma   90.00
#
_symmetry.space_group_name_H-M   'P 1'
#
loop_
_entity.id
_entity.type
_entity.pdbx_description
1 polymer ?
#
loop_
_entity_poly.entity_id
_entity_poly.type
_entity_poly.pdbx_seq_one_letter_code
_entity_poly.pdbx_strand_id
1 'polypeptide(L)'
;MSYRVAVRALCEFTAKVGDLDLRFTPSPTALEGIAGHAQVTARRGEGYEREVALEGQYGKLMVRGRADGYDPARNRLEEIKTFRGDLERQPANHRQLHWAQAKIYGWLLCQT
;
A
#
# COMPACT_ATOMS: atom_id res chain seq x y z
N MET A 1 -1.70 -15.00 -23.41
CA MET A 1 -0.56 -14.22 -22.89
C MET A 1 -1.05 -13.37 -21.74
N SER A 2 -0.42 -13.46 -20.56
CA SER A 2 -0.74 -12.61 -19.41
C SER A 2 0.40 -11.62 -19.14
N TYR A 3 0.04 -10.38 -18.79
CA TYR A 3 0.99 -9.33 -18.45
C TYR A 3 1.11 -9.23 -16.94
N ARG A 4 2.35 -9.31 -16.42
CA ARG A 4 2.61 -9.16 -14.99
C ARG A 4 2.72 -7.69 -14.63
N VAL A 5 1.98 -7.26 -13.62
CA VAL A 5 1.98 -5.88 -13.14
C VAL A 5 2.04 -5.84 -11.61
N ALA A 6 2.88 -4.98 -11.07
CA ALA A 6 2.94 -4.74 -9.63
C ALA A 6 1.71 -3.93 -9.19
N VAL A 7 1.13 -4.23 -8.03
CA VAL A 7 -0.01 -3.48 -7.46
C VAL A 7 0.28 -1.98 -7.43
N ARG A 8 1.48 -1.58 -6.99
CA ARG A 8 1.89 -0.18 -6.98
C ARG A 8 1.84 0.47 -8.37
N ALA A 9 2.42 -0.18 -9.38
CA ALA A 9 2.43 0.33 -10.74
C ALA A 9 1.01 0.44 -11.32
N LEU A 10 0.15 -0.55 -11.03
CA LEU A 10 -1.25 -0.52 -11.42
C LEU A 10 -1.98 0.68 -10.78
N CYS A 11 -1.81 0.91 -9.47
CA CYS A 11 -2.42 2.05 -8.77
C CYS A 11 -1.92 3.39 -9.31
N GLU A 12 -0.61 3.53 -9.53
CA GLU A 12 -0.01 4.74 -10.09
C GLU A 12 -0.55 5.03 -11.49
N PHE A 13 -0.87 4.00 -12.28
CA PHE A 13 -1.44 4.16 -13.62
C PHE A 13 -2.94 4.48 -13.60
N THR A 14 -3.73 3.79 -12.77
CA THR A 14 -5.20 3.86 -12.84
C THR A 14 -5.85 4.84 -11.87
N ALA A 15 -5.19 5.15 -10.75
CA ALA A 15 -5.78 5.92 -9.66
C ALA A 15 -5.07 7.27 -9.41
N LYS A 16 -3.99 7.57 -10.15
CA LYS A 16 -3.31 8.86 -10.04
C LYS A 16 -4.16 9.96 -10.69
N VAL A 17 -4.44 10.99 -9.91
CA VAL A 17 -5.22 12.16 -10.31
C VAL A 17 -4.62 13.42 -9.69
N GLY A 18 -5.16 14.60 -10.03
CA GLY A 18 -4.73 15.89 -9.49
C GLY A 18 -3.73 16.61 -10.39
N ASP A 19 -3.02 17.57 -9.82
CA ASP A 19 -2.09 18.41 -10.55
C ASP A 19 -0.69 17.78 -10.66
N LEU A 20 0.11 18.30 -11.59
CA LEU A 20 1.53 18.02 -11.71
C LEU A 20 2.31 18.96 -10.79
N ASP A 21 1.89 19.13 -9.54
CA ASP A 21 2.66 19.95 -8.61
C ASP A 21 4.00 19.26 -8.28
N LEU A 22 5.07 19.83 -8.83
CA LEU A 22 6.43 19.35 -8.68
C LEU A 22 7.15 20.00 -7.49
N ARG A 23 6.45 20.79 -6.67
CA ARG A 23 7.06 21.43 -5.49
C ARG A 23 7.58 20.37 -4.53
N PHE A 24 8.76 20.63 -3.98
CA PHE A 24 9.42 19.75 -3.04
C PHE A 24 8.56 19.59 -1.78
N THR A 25 7.91 18.43 -1.66
CA THR A 25 7.21 18.02 -0.44
C THR A 25 8.18 17.19 0.38
N PRO A 26 8.49 17.55 1.65
CA PRO A 26 9.35 16.75 2.48
C PRO A 26 8.86 15.30 2.56
N SER A 27 9.68 14.36 2.13
CA SER A 27 9.40 12.93 2.22
C SER A 27 10.28 12.29 3.31
N PRO A 28 9.79 11.23 3.98
CA PRO A 28 10.66 10.44 4.83
C PRO A 28 11.75 9.76 4.00
N THR A 29 12.93 9.61 4.59
CA THR A 29 13.97 8.74 4.02
C THR A 29 13.50 7.29 4.02
N ALA A 30 14.15 6.44 3.22
CA ALA A 30 13.86 5.01 3.22
C ALA A 30 14.03 4.38 4.62
N LEU A 31 15.05 4.79 5.37
CA LEU A 31 15.30 4.31 6.74
C LEU A 31 14.19 4.72 7.70
N GLU A 32 13.70 5.96 7.61
CA GLU A 32 12.56 6.43 8.40
C GLU A 32 11.27 5.67 8.03
N GLY A 33 11.06 5.38 6.75
CA GLY A 33 9.96 4.54 6.30
C GLY A 33 10.01 3.13 6.90
N ILE A 34 11.17 2.48 6.83
CA ILE A 34 11.39 1.15 7.43
C ILE A 34 11.16 1.19 8.95
N ALA A 35 11.71 2.20 9.63
CA ALA A 35 11.53 2.37 11.07
C ALA A 35 10.05 2.59 11.45
N GLY A 36 9.31 3.39 10.67
CA GLY A 36 7.88 3.60 10.85
C GLY A 36 7.07 2.31 10.69
N HIS A 37 7.34 1.53 9.64
CA HIS A 37 6.67 0.23 9.43
C HIS A 37 7.01 -0.75 10.56
N ALA A 38 8.27 -0.81 10.98
CA ALA A 38 8.70 -1.64 12.11
C ALA A 38 7.99 -1.23 13.42
N GLN A 39 7.88 0.07 13.69
CA GLN A 39 7.21 0.57 14.90
C GLN A 39 5.72 0.24 14.93
N VAL A 40 5.03 0.34 13.80
CA VAL A 40 3.59 -0.02 13.71
C VAL A 40 3.40 -1.52 13.88
N THR A 41 4.20 -2.33 13.17
CA THR A 41 4.09 -3.79 13.21
C THR A 41 4.50 -4.39 14.56
N ALA A 42 5.44 -3.78 15.28
CA ALA A 42 5.84 -4.20 16.63
C ALA A 42 4.71 -4.07 17.67
N ARG A 43 3.65 -3.31 17.37
CA ARG A 43 2.47 -3.15 18.24
C ARG A 43 1.36 -4.16 17.90
N ARG A 44 1.57 -5.04 16.94
CA ARG A 44 0.59 -6.06 16.55
C ARG A 44 0.76 -7.30 17.41
N GLY A 45 -0.36 -7.99 17.65
CA GLY A 45 -0.40 -9.16 18.53
C GLY A 45 0.11 -10.43 17.85
N GLU A 46 0.07 -11.52 18.60
CA GLU A 46 0.34 -12.86 18.09
C GLU A 46 -0.59 -13.20 16.91
N GLY A 47 -0.05 -13.89 15.90
CA GLY A 47 -0.77 -14.23 14.67
C GLY A 47 -0.82 -13.12 13.61
N TYR A 48 -0.29 -11.92 13.89
CA TYR A 48 -0.15 -10.90 12.84
C TYR A 48 0.92 -11.29 11.81
N GLU A 49 0.52 -11.28 10.55
CA GLU A 49 1.39 -11.60 9.43
C GLU A 49 1.96 -10.31 8.84
N ARG A 50 3.29 -10.26 8.68
CA ARG A 50 3.99 -9.16 8.02
C ARG A 50 4.31 -9.53 6.59
N GLU A 51 4.36 -8.53 5.72
CA GLU A 51 4.88 -8.70 4.36
C GLU A 51 4.13 -9.79 3.55
N VAL A 52 2.80 -9.74 3.57
CA VAL A 52 1.93 -10.76 2.98
C VAL A 52 1.97 -10.68 1.45
N ALA A 53 2.51 -11.71 0.82
CA ALA A 53 2.56 -11.81 -0.64
C ALA A 53 1.17 -12.14 -1.19
N LEU A 54 0.70 -11.32 -2.13
CA LEU A 54 -0.62 -11.46 -2.74
C LEU A 54 -0.51 -11.39 -4.26
N GLU A 55 -1.23 -12.27 -4.94
CA GLU A 55 -1.36 -12.24 -6.39
C GLU A 55 -2.75 -12.71 -6.84
N GLY A 56 -3.17 -12.23 -8.01
CA GLY A 56 -4.50 -12.51 -8.53
C GLY A 56 -4.65 -12.03 -9.97
N GLN A 57 -5.46 -12.75 -10.74
CA GLN A 57 -5.63 -12.50 -12.17
C GLN A 57 -6.86 -11.62 -12.43
N TYR A 58 -6.67 -10.56 -13.21
CA TYR A 58 -7.76 -9.73 -13.72
C TYR A 58 -7.67 -9.63 -15.24
N GLY A 59 -8.54 -10.36 -15.94
CA GLY A 59 -8.48 -10.49 -17.40
C GLY A 59 -7.10 -11.02 -17.86
N LYS A 60 -6.37 -10.21 -18.63
CA LYS A 60 -5.02 -10.54 -19.10
C LYS A 60 -3.91 -10.11 -18.13
N LEU A 61 -4.24 -9.49 -17.01
CA LEU A 61 -3.25 -9.00 -16.04
C LEU A 61 -3.06 -10.01 -14.92
N MET A 62 -1.80 -10.34 -14.65
CA MET A 62 -1.38 -10.99 -13.42
C MET A 62 -0.92 -9.90 -12.46
N VAL A 63 -1.77 -9.55 -11.50
CA VAL A 63 -1.50 -8.48 -10.53
C VAL A 63 -0.85 -9.11 -9.30
N ARG A 64 0.28 -8.56 -8.86
CA ARG A 64 0.98 -9.06 -7.66
C ARG A 64 1.58 -7.95 -6.82
N GLY A 65 1.73 -8.20 -5.53
CA GLY A 65 2.44 -7.30 -4.63
C GLY A 65 2.57 -7.89 -3.24
N ARG A 66 2.90 -7.03 -2.29
CA ARG A 66 3.11 -7.40 -0.90
C ARG A 66 2.43 -6.37 -0.02
N ALA A 67 1.40 -6.78 0.71
CA ALA A 67 0.77 -5.94 1.71
C ALA A 67 1.67 -5.84 2.95
N ASP A 68 1.60 -4.73 3.68
CA ASP A 68 2.46 -4.53 4.85
C ASP A 68 2.11 -5.48 5.99
N GLY A 69 0.84 -5.85 6.14
CA GLY A 69 0.46 -7.01 6.94
C GLY A 69 -1.03 -7.34 6.99
N TYR A 70 -1.34 -8.38 7.75
CA TYR A 70 -2.67 -8.95 7.90
C TYR A 70 -2.86 -9.49 9.32
N ASP A 71 -4.02 -9.22 9.91
CA ASP A 71 -4.48 -9.78 11.17
C ASP A 71 -5.64 -10.76 10.88
N PRO A 72 -5.38 -12.08 10.87
CA PRO A 72 -6.42 -13.07 10.58
C PRO A 72 -7.53 -13.09 11.63
N ALA A 73 -7.19 -12.87 12.90
CA ALA A 73 -8.16 -12.88 14.00
C ALA A 73 -9.18 -11.73 13.87
N ARG A 74 -8.77 -10.62 13.24
CA ARG A 74 -9.63 -9.46 12.98
C ARG A 74 -10.10 -9.34 11.53
N ASN A 75 -9.68 -10.27 10.67
CA ASN A 75 -9.84 -10.18 9.21
C ASN A 75 -9.48 -8.78 8.67
N ARG A 76 -8.29 -8.28 9.03
CA ARG A 76 -7.87 -6.91 8.71
C ARG A 76 -6.55 -6.88 7.98
N LEU A 77 -6.58 -6.41 6.74
CA LEU A 77 -5.39 -6.07 5.97
C LEU A 77 -4.90 -4.65 6.32
N GLU A 78 -3.60 -4.46 6.36
CA GLU A 78 -2.95 -3.17 6.63
C GLU A 78 -1.98 -2.78 5.51
N GLU A 79 -2.02 -1.50 5.13
CA GLU A 79 -1.05 -0.83 4.25
C GLU A 79 -0.58 0.43 4.99
N ILE A 80 0.68 0.43 5.42
CA ILE A 80 1.28 1.41 6.30
C ILE A 80 1.98 2.48 5.45
N LYS A 81 1.87 3.75 5.87
CA LYS A 81 2.57 4.88 5.22
C LYS A 81 3.22 5.75 6.26
N THR A 82 4.47 6.11 6.00
CA THR A 82 5.20 7.10 6.79
C THR A 82 5.11 8.45 6.07
N PHE A 83 4.86 9.52 6.81
CA PHE A 83 4.77 10.88 6.30
C PHE A 83 5.62 11.81 7.16
N ARG A 84 6.25 12.81 6.54
CA ARG A 84 7.09 13.79 7.24
C ARG A 84 6.36 15.13 7.31
N GLY A 85 6.14 15.61 8.53
CA GLY A 85 5.43 16.86 8.81
C GLY A 85 3.97 16.63 9.20
N ASP A 86 3.18 17.69 9.12
CA ASP A 86 1.76 17.66 9.48
C ASP A 86 0.94 16.89 8.43
N LEU A 87 0.28 15.81 8.86
CA LEU A 87 -0.51 14.93 8.00
C LEU A 87 -1.68 15.65 7.33
N GLU A 88 -2.20 16.72 7.92
CA GLU A 88 -3.26 17.55 7.31
C GLU A 88 -2.78 18.26 6.03
N ARG A 89 -1.46 18.39 5.85
CA ARG A 89 -0.85 18.94 4.64
C ARG A 89 -0.64 17.90 3.54
N GLN A 90 -0.97 16.63 3.76
CA GLN A 90 -0.86 15.60 2.75
C GLN A 90 -1.88 15.84 1.62
N PRO A 91 -1.45 15.94 0.35
CA PRO A 91 -2.38 16.08 -0.77
C PRO A 91 -3.39 14.93 -0.85
N ALA A 92 -4.65 15.27 -1.13
CA ALA A 92 -5.73 14.29 -1.19
C ALA A 92 -5.51 13.20 -2.25
N ASN A 93 -4.89 13.54 -3.38
CA ASN A 93 -4.53 12.59 -4.44
C ASN A 93 -3.47 11.57 -3.99
N HIS A 94 -2.52 11.94 -3.12
CA HIS A 94 -1.56 10.99 -2.55
C HIS A 94 -2.27 9.99 -1.63
N ARG A 95 -3.19 10.49 -0.80
CA ARG A 95 -4.00 9.65 0.08
C ARG A 95 -4.89 8.70 -0.73
N GLN A 96 -5.45 9.17 -1.85
CA GLN A 96 -6.22 8.34 -2.77
C GLN A 96 -5.40 7.19 -3.36
N LEU A 97 -4.16 7.44 -3.77
CA LEU A 97 -3.25 6.39 -4.26
C LEU A 97 -2.97 5.33 -3.19
N HIS A 98 -2.75 5.73 -1.94
CA HIS A 98 -2.56 4.79 -0.84
C HIS A 98 -3.82 3.96 -0.58
N TRP A 99 -5.01 4.57 -0.65
CA TRP A 99 -6.28 3.85 -0.55
C TRP A 99 -6.49 2.87 -1.71
N ALA A 100 -6.11 3.24 -2.94
CA ALA A 100 -6.21 2.34 -4.09
C ALA A 100 -5.35 1.08 -3.86
N GLN A 101 -4.13 1.26 -3.34
CA GLN A 101 -3.24 0.14 -3.00
C GLN A 101 -3.86 -0.79 -1.95
N ALA A 102 -4.35 -0.24 -0.84
CA ALA A 102 -5.01 -1.01 0.22
C ALA A 102 -6.24 -1.78 -0.31
N LYS A 103 -7.05 -1.14 -1.17
CA LYS A 103 -8.24 -1.77 -1.78
C LYS A 103 -7.88 -2.92 -2.72
N ILE A 104 -6.85 -2.76 -3.55
CA ILE A 104 -6.41 -3.83 -4.45
C ILE A 104 -5.86 -5.01 -3.65
N TYR A 105 -5.05 -4.76 -2.63
CA TYR A 105 -4.60 -5.85 -1.75
C TYR A 105 -5.77 -6.53 -1.03
N GLY A 106 -6.78 -5.77 -0.58
CA GLY A 106 -7.99 -6.34 0.01
C GLY A 106 -8.75 -7.22 -0.98
N TRP A 107 -8.90 -6.78 -2.24
CA TRP A 107 -9.48 -7.61 -3.30
C TRP A 107 -8.67 -8.89 -3.55
N LEU A 108 -7.35 -8.78 -3.65
CA LEU A 108 -6.47 -9.94 -3.84
C LEU A 108 -6.59 -10.96 -2.70
N LEU A 109 -6.64 -10.47 -1.45
CA LEU A 109 -6.82 -11.32 -0.27
C LEU A 109 -8.18 -12.05 -0.28
N CYS A 110 -9.24 -11.44 -0.83
CA CYS A 110 -10.53 -12.12 -0.98
C CYS A 110 -10.58 -13.14 -2.13
N GLN A 111 -9.57 -13.19 -2.99
CA GLN A 111 -9.46 -14.17 -4.09
C GLN A 111 -8.66 -15.42 -3.69
N THR A 112 -7.88 -15.34 -2.61
CA THR A 112 -7.09 -16.45 -2.05
C THR A 112 -7.92 -17.30 -1.11
#